data_AF-A0A5C3Q1J4-F1
#
_entry.id   AF-A0A5C3Q1J4-F1
#
_cell.length_a   1.000
_cell.length_b   1.000
_cell.length_c   1.000
_cell.angle_alpha   90.00
_cell.angle_beta   90.00
_cell.angle_gamma   90.00
#
_symmetry.space_group_name_H-M   'P 1'
#
loop_
_entity.id
_entity.type
_entity.pdbx_description
1 polymer ?
#
loop_
_entity_poly.entity_id
_entity_poly.type
_entity_poly.pdbx_seq_one_letter_code
_entity_poly.pdbx_strand_id
1 'polypeptide(L)'
;MSPSLRAPEVTLGLTWGQPIDIWSLGAMTFELVTGALGKIFNMTLLPGMTTDEIRLARIEELCGPFPASILHAAPHRATYFNLGGTLRKPLPA
;
A
#
# COMPACT_ATOMS: atom_id res chain seq x y z
N MET A 1 14.75 4.59 -0.57
CA MET A 1 13.92 3.36 -0.52
C MET A 1 12.88 3.46 -1.64
N SER A 2 12.79 2.46 -2.52
CA SER A 2 11.84 2.49 -3.65
C SER A 2 10.42 2.72 -3.12
N PRO A 3 9.59 3.59 -3.75
CA PRO A 3 8.23 3.87 -3.31
C PRO A 3 7.35 2.63 -3.17
N SER A 4 7.67 1.51 -3.83
CA SER A 4 6.93 0.24 -3.80
C SER A 4 7.17 -0.61 -2.55
N LEU A 5 8.27 -0.41 -1.82
CA LEU A 5 8.71 -1.32 -0.75
C LEU A 5 8.16 -0.99 0.63
N ARG A 6 7.46 0.13 0.78
CA ARG A 6 6.95 0.56 2.09
C ARG A 6 5.71 -0.27 2.46
N ALA A 7 5.76 -0.91 3.61
CA ALA A 7 4.64 -1.65 4.18
C ALA A 7 3.46 -0.71 4.53
N PRO A 8 2.20 -1.18 4.41
CA PRO A 8 1.02 -0.34 4.60
C PRO A 8 0.93 0.28 6.00
N GLU A 9 1.36 -0.43 7.04
CA GLU A 9 1.37 0.03 8.43
C GLU A 9 2.19 1.32 8.63
N VAL A 10 3.26 1.48 7.84
CA VAL A 10 4.10 2.69 7.89
C VAL A 10 3.34 3.89 7.34
N THR A 11 2.61 3.73 6.22
CA THR A 11 1.77 4.79 5.65
C THR A 11 0.55 5.08 6.53
N LEU A 12 -0.01 4.05 7.16
CA LEU A 12 -1.17 4.17 8.05
C LEU A 12 -0.84 4.75 9.43
N GLY A 13 0.44 4.96 9.74
CA GLY A 13 0.90 5.49 11.02
C GLY A 13 0.78 4.50 12.18
N LEU A 14 0.64 3.21 11.88
CA LEU A 14 0.60 2.16 12.89
C LEU A 14 1.99 1.94 13.50
N THR A 15 2.04 1.39 14.71
CA THR A 15 3.30 0.89 15.27
C THR A 15 3.83 -0.21 14.37
N TRP A 16 5.07 -0.05 13.93
CA TRP A 16 5.75 -0.98 13.04
C TRP A 16 7.03 -1.50 13.69
N GLY A 17 7.54 -2.61 13.17
CA GLY A 17 8.78 -3.24 13.61
C GLY A 17 9.35 -4.11 12.50
N GLN A 18 10.12 -5.14 12.84
CA GLN A 18 10.76 -6.05 11.88
C GLN A 18 9.86 -6.61 10.76
N PRO A 19 8.53 -6.82 10.92
CA PRO A 19 7.68 -7.27 9.81
C PRO A 19 7.70 -6.40 8.54
N ILE A 20 8.04 -5.10 8.65
CA ILE A 20 8.17 -4.23 7.47
C ILE A 20 9.29 -4.68 6.52
N ASP A 21 10.31 -5.35 7.07
CA ASP A 21 11.42 -5.88 6.30
C ASP A 21 10.98 -7.13 5.53
N ILE A 22 10.09 -7.95 6.10
CA ILE A 22 9.50 -9.10 5.42
C ILE A 22 8.59 -8.65 4.27
N TRP A 23 7.81 -7.58 4.46
CA TRP A 23 7.05 -6.97 3.36
C TRP A 23 7.97 -6.52 2.23
N SER A 24 9.03 -5.79 2.57
CA SER A 24 10.01 -5.29 1.62
C SER A 24 10.71 -6.45 0.88
N LEU A 25 11.09 -7.50 1.61
CA LEU A 25 11.69 -8.72 1.07
C LEU A 25 10.74 -9.41 0.09
N GLY A 26 9.46 -9.58 0.45
CA GLY A 26 8.46 -10.19 -0.44
C GLY A 26 8.30 -9.45 -1.75
N ALA A 27 8.21 -8.11 -1.70
CA ALA A 27 8.16 -7.27 -2.90
C ALA A 27 9.42 -7.41 -3.75
N MET A 28 10.62 -7.39 -3.13
CA MET A 28 11.89 -7.59 -3.84
C MET A 28 12.00 -8.99 -4.45
N THR A 29 11.60 -10.04 -3.74
CA THR A 29 11.63 -11.41 -4.23
C THR A 29 10.72 -11.55 -5.45
N PHE A 30 9.52 -10.96 -5.43
CA PHE A 30 8.65 -10.93 -6.61
C PHE A 30 9.34 -10.27 -7.81
N GLU A 31 9.91 -9.08 -7.62
CA GLU A 31 10.63 -8.35 -8.68
C GLU A 31 11.81 -9.16 -9.24
N LEU A 32 12.54 -9.88 -8.39
CA LEU A 32 13.67 -10.71 -8.81
C LEU A 32 13.21 -11.95 -9.61
N VAL A 33 12.11 -12.59 -9.20
CA VAL A 33 11.60 -13.80 -9.86
C VAL A 33 10.97 -13.47 -11.22
N THR A 34 10.25 -12.36 -11.33
CA THR A 34 9.60 -11.95 -12.59
C THR A 34 10.55 -11.20 -13.53
N GLY A 35 11.67 -10.71 -13.03
CA GLY A 35 12.75 -10.10 -13.81
C GLY A 35 12.31 -8.82 -14.51
N ALA A 36 12.45 -8.78 -15.84
CA ALA A 36 12.13 -7.60 -16.66
C ALA A 36 10.62 -7.29 -16.78
N LEU A 37 9.74 -8.14 -16.23
CA LEU A 37 8.29 -7.94 -16.23
C LEU A 37 7.83 -6.78 -15.32
N GLY A 38 8.72 -6.25 -14.47
CA GLY A 38 8.53 -4.97 -13.79
C GLY A 38 8.20 -5.09 -12.30
N LYS A 39 7.87 -3.94 -11.70
CA LYS A 39 7.60 -3.82 -10.26
C LYS A 39 6.28 -4.49 -9.89
N ILE A 40 6.21 -5.11 -8.70
CA ILE A 40 4.96 -5.69 -8.16
C ILE A 40 3.82 -4.66 -8.08
N PHE A 41 4.17 -3.39 -7.84
CA PHE A 41 3.23 -2.28 -7.84
C PHE A 41 3.60 -1.25 -8.91
N ASN A 42 2.64 -0.90 -9.76
CA ASN A 42 2.78 0.22 -10.68
C ASN A 42 2.59 1.54 -9.91
N MET A 43 3.70 2.23 -9.66
CA MET A 43 3.77 3.50 -8.93
C MET A 43 3.70 4.74 -9.86
N THR A 44 3.15 4.59 -11.07
CA THR A 44 2.88 5.72 -11.97
C THR A 44 1.97 6.71 -11.27
N LEU A 45 2.36 7.99 -11.25
CA LEU A 45 1.56 9.04 -10.62
C LEU A 45 0.25 9.23 -11.39
N LEU A 46 -0.84 9.22 -10.64
CA LEU A 46 -2.19 9.47 -11.14
C LEU A 46 -2.59 10.91 -10.79
N PRO A 47 -3.23 11.65 -11.71
CA PRO A 47 -3.69 13.01 -11.45
C PRO A 47 -4.54 13.08 -10.17
N GLY A 48 -4.19 13.99 -9.27
CA GLY A 48 -4.91 14.20 -8.02
C GLY A 48 -4.64 13.15 -6.92
N MET A 49 -3.72 12.19 -7.13
CA MET A 49 -3.33 11.22 -6.11
C MET A 49 -1.86 11.40 -5.70
N THR A 50 -1.63 11.30 -4.39
CA THR A 50 -0.30 11.23 -3.78
C THR A 50 0.31 9.84 -3.97
N THR A 51 1.63 9.73 -3.82
CA THR A 51 2.32 8.44 -3.87
C THR A 51 1.81 7.44 -2.83
N ASP A 52 1.43 7.93 -1.64
CA ASP A 52 0.89 7.08 -0.58
C ASP A 52 -0.53 6.58 -0.90
N GLU A 53 -1.39 7.44 -1.46
CA GLU A 53 -2.72 7.02 -1.94
C GLU A 53 -2.61 5.98 -3.05
N ILE A 54 -1.71 6.16 -4.01
CA ILE A 54 -1.47 5.18 -5.08
C ILE A 54 -0.97 3.85 -4.51
N ARG A 55 -0.05 3.90 -3.54
CA ARG A 55 0.47 2.68 -2.91
C ARG A 55 -0.64 1.89 -2.23
N LEU A 56 -1.45 2.55 -1.40
CA LEU A 56 -2.55 1.89 -0.70
C LEU A 56 -3.57 1.30 -1.68
N ALA A 57 -3.88 2.02 -2.76
CA ALA A 57 -4.81 1.53 -3.77
C ALA A 57 -4.27 0.33 -4.56
N ARG A 58 -2.96 0.30 -4.85
CA ARG A 58 -2.30 -0.86 -5.49
C ARG A 58 -2.20 -2.07 -4.55
N ILE A 59 -2.03 -1.85 -3.25
CA ILE A 59 -2.09 -2.93 -2.25
C ILE A 59 -3.50 -3.50 -2.19
N GLU A 60 -4.53 -2.66 -2.14
CA GLU A 60 -5.93 -3.12 -2.10
C GLU A 60 -6.34 -3.86 -3.37
N GLU A 61 -5.86 -3.44 -4.55
CA GLU A 61 -6.07 -4.12 -5.84
C GLU A 61 -5.49 -5.55 -5.84
N LEU A 62 -4.30 -5.74 -5.28
CA LEU A 62 -3.59 -7.02 -5.26
C LEU A 62 -4.08 -7.95 -4.14
N CYS A 63 -4.24 -7.41 -2.93
CA CYS A 63 -4.48 -8.17 -1.71
C CYS A 63 -5.95 -8.17 -1.27
N GLY A 64 -6.80 -7.36 -1.90
CA GLY A 64 -8.17 -7.12 -1.47
C GLY A 64 -8.28 -6.04 -0.38
N PRO A 65 -9.49 -5.79 0.14
CA PRO A 65 -9.78 -4.71 1.08
C PRO A 65 -8.99 -4.85 2.38
N PHE A 66 -8.55 -3.72 2.92
CA PHE A 66 -7.85 -3.69 4.20
C PHE A 66 -8.75 -4.21 5.34
N PRO A 67 -8.24 -5.10 6.22
CA PRO A 67 -8.99 -5.58 7.36
C PRO A 67 -9.47 -4.43 8.27
N ALA A 68 -10.73 -4.51 8.72
CA ALA A 68 -11.33 -3.49 9.59
C ALA A 68 -10.50 -3.26 10.87
N SER A 69 -9.91 -4.32 11.44
CA SER A 69 -9.04 -4.24 12.62
C SER A 69 -7.82 -3.34 12.40
N ILE A 70 -7.18 -3.43 11.24
CA ILE A 70 -6.04 -2.59 10.85
C ILE A 70 -6.51 -1.14 10.69
N LEU A 71 -7.61 -0.92 9.98
CA LEU A 71 -8.14 0.43 9.74
C LEU A 71 -8.60 1.11 11.03
N HIS A 72 -9.14 0.38 12.00
CA HIS A 72 -9.55 0.95 13.29
C HIS A 72 -8.35 1.37 14.16
N ALA A 73 -7.24 0.65 14.07
CA ALA A 73 -6.02 0.98 14.80
C ALA A 73 -5.20 2.10 14.15
N ALA A 74 -5.40 2.36 12.85
CA ALA A 74 -4.57 3.27 12.05
C ALA A 74 -4.78 4.76 12.40
N PRO A 75 -3.77 5.46 12.94
CA PRO A 75 -3.86 6.89 13.25
C PRO A 75 -4.12 7.77 12.02
N HIS A 76 -3.64 7.35 10.84
CA HIS A 76 -3.82 8.10 9.59
C HIS A 76 -4.98 7.56 8.74
N ARG A 77 -5.87 6.73 9.30
CA ARG A 77 -7.04 6.18 8.60
C ARG A 77 -7.83 7.28 7.90
N ALA A 78 -8.20 8.35 8.61
CA ALA A 78 -9.10 9.38 8.09
C ALA A 78 -8.54 10.12 6.86
N THR A 79 -7.22 10.11 6.66
CA THR A 79 -6.53 10.68 5.50
C THR A 79 -6.80 9.86 4.24
N TYR A 80 -6.84 8.54 4.35
CA TYR A 80 -6.84 7.63 3.19
C TYR A 80 -8.16 6.87 3.00
N PHE A 81 -8.93 6.65 4.07
CA PHE A 81 -10.15 5.84 4.08
C PHE A 81 -11.37 6.61 4.60
N ASN A 82 -12.54 6.21 4.11
CA ASN A 82 -13.82 6.68 4.59
C ASN A 82 -14.26 5.93 5.87
N LEU A 83 -15.36 6.38 6.49
CA LEU A 83 -15.95 5.70 7.65
C LEU A 83 -16.37 4.26 7.33
N GLY A 84 -16.80 4.00 6.09
CA GLY A 84 -17.12 2.65 5.61
C GLY A 84 -15.92 1.72 5.37
N GLY A 85 -14.69 2.19 5.58
CA GLY A 85 -13.47 1.38 5.39
C GLY A 85 -12.99 1.28 3.94
N THR A 86 -13.60 2.02 3.01
CA THR A 86 -13.17 2.09 1.61
C THR A 86 -12.18 3.23 1.39
N LEU A 87 -11.29 3.07 0.41
CA LEU A 87 -10.37 4.13 0.00
C LEU A 87 -11.12 5.39 -0.45
N ARG A 88 -10.61 6.56 -0.06
CA ARG A 88 -11.11 7.85 -0.54
C ARG A 88 -10.84 8.08 -2.02
N LYS A 89 -9.73 7.52 -2.52
CA LYS A 89 -9.30 7.59 -3.92
C LYS A 89 -8.92 6.19 -4.41
N PRO A 90 -9.88 5.36 -4.83
CA PRO A 90 -9.59 4.08 -5.45
C PRO A 90 -8.96 4.29 -6.83
N LEU A 91 -8.33 3.25 -7.38
CA LEU A 91 -7.83 3.29 -8.75
C LEU A 91 -9.01 3.46 -9.73
N PRO A 92 -8.82 4.18 -10.85
CA PRO A 92 -9.80 4.20 -11.93
C PRO A 92 -9.97 2.78 -12.47
N ALA A 93 -11.23 2.41 -12.76
CA ALA A 93 -11.58 1.15 -13.41
C ALA A 93 -11.09 1.10 -14.86
#